data_AF-A0A9D9MKH8-F1
#
_entry.id   AF-A0A9D9MKH8-F1
#
_cell.length_a   1.000
_cell.length_b   1.000
_cell.length_c   1.000
_cell.angle_alpha   90.00
_cell.angle_beta   90.00
_cell.angle_gamma   90.00
#
_symmetry.space_group_name_H-M   'P 1'
#
loop_
_entity.id
_entity.type
_entity.pdbx_description
1 polymer ?
#
loop_
_entity_poly.entity_id
_entity_poly.type
_entity_poly.pdbx_seq_one_letter_code
_entity_poly.pdbx_strand_id
1 'polypeptide(L)'
;MPNPTVEHRRWLQAIENAHFGVWDLDPRQETVHYAPAWKARLGFPRVHAADSTSFWRCRVHPGDVERMLGSLRSHLDGHADSYSACFRLRSNGSGYRAMVSRGRVIERDAHGAATRMVGTMIDLSSRPVVAARQGLASEDPQELLLMAPGRAALPAPMADRIADLLDIALRDAR
;
A
#
# COMPACT_ATOMS: atom_id res chain seq x y z
N MET A 1 -4.52 -30.17 2.12
CA MET A 1 -4.17 -28.74 2.23
C MET A 1 -2.68 -28.64 2.47
N PRO A 2 -1.86 -27.98 1.63
CA PRO A 2 -0.47 -27.79 2.00
C PRO A 2 -0.44 -26.79 3.16
N ASN A 3 0.15 -27.22 4.27
CA ASN A 3 0.36 -26.42 5.48
C ASN A 3 1.12 -25.15 5.08
N PRO A 4 0.69 -23.92 5.44
CA PRO A 4 1.47 -22.72 5.14
C PRO A 4 2.86 -22.91 5.75
N THR A 5 3.87 -22.94 4.87
CA THR A 5 5.26 -23.22 5.23
C THR A 5 5.69 -22.32 6.39
N VAL A 6 6.53 -22.80 7.30
CA VAL A 6 7.04 -22.01 8.45
C VAL A 6 7.55 -20.63 8.03
N GLU A 7 8.07 -20.51 6.81
CA GLU A 7 8.46 -19.24 6.20
C GLU A 7 7.31 -18.27 5.96
N HIS A 8 6.15 -18.74 5.49
CA HIS A 8 4.95 -17.91 5.28
C HIS A 8 4.57 -17.24 6.60
N ARG A 9 4.42 -18.02 7.69
CA ARG A 9 4.06 -17.49 9.00
C ARG A 9 5.04 -16.43 9.52
N ARG A 10 6.34 -16.64 9.29
CA ARG A 10 7.39 -15.67 9.65
C ARG A 10 7.26 -14.36 8.87
N TRP A 11 6.90 -14.42 7.59
CA TRP A 11 6.70 -13.22 6.77
C TRP A 11 5.44 -12.43 7.15
N LEU A 12 4.31 -13.10 7.41
CA LEU A 12 3.10 -12.42 7.91
C LEU A 12 3.39 -11.72 9.24
N GLN A 13 4.06 -12.41 10.17
CA GLN A 13 4.48 -11.80 11.43
C GLN A 13 5.43 -10.61 11.22
N ALA A 14 6.38 -10.71 10.29
CA ALA A 14 7.28 -9.60 9.98
C ALA A 14 6.53 -8.39 9.43
N ILE A 15 5.54 -8.60 8.55
CA ILE A 15 4.69 -7.54 7.98
C ILE A 15 3.82 -6.89 9.07
N GLU A 16 3.18 -7.71 9.91
CA GLU A 16 2.34 -7.26 11.02
C GLU A 16 3.16 -6.45 12.05
N ASN A 17 4.33 -6.96 12.42
CA ASN A 17 5.26 -6.31 13.36
C ASN A 17 5.87 -5.03 12.78
N ALA A 18 6.18 -4.99 11.49
CA ALA A 18 6.68 -3.79 10.81
C ALA A 18 5.60 -2.72 10.60
N HIS A 19 4.34 -3.06 10.93
CA HIS A 19 3.19 -2.18 10.82
C HIS A 19 2.93 -1.71 9.39
N PHE A 20 3.37 -2.48 8.42
CA PHE A 20 3.13 -2.21 7.01
C PHE A 20 1.71 -2.63 6.65
N GLY A 21 0.98 -1.72 6.02
CA GLY A 21 -0.14 -2.11 5.17
C GLY A 21 0.43 -2.85 3.98
N VAL A 22 -0.19 -3.96 3.62
CA VAL A 22 0.07 -4.65 2.37
C VAL A 22 -1.20 -4.59 1.57
N TRP A 23 -1.08 -4.44 0.25
CA TRP A 23 -2.23 -4.34 -0.63
C TRP A 23 -2.04 -5.09 -1.95
N ASP A 24 -3.17 -5.56 -2.47
CA ASP A 24 -3.33 -6.21 -3.78
C ASP A 24 -4.36 -5.42 -4.57
N LEU A 25 -3.98 -4.90 -5.72
CA LEU A 25 -4.80 -4.12 -6.62
C LEU A 25 -5.07 -4.93 -7.88
N ASP A 26 -6.35 -5.09 -8.20
CA ASP A 26 -6.83 -5.48 -9.52
C ASP A 26 -7.24 -4.21 -10.29
N PRO A 27 -6.43 -3.74 -11.25
CA PRO A 27 -6.74 -2.52 -12.02
C PRO A 27 -7.94 -2.69 -12.94
N ARG A 28 -8.30 -3.92 -13.33
CA ARG A 28 -9.41 -4.19 -14.25
C ARG A 28 -10.75 -4.17 -13.52
N GLN A 29 -10.79 -4.74 -12.33
CA GLN A 29 -11.98 -4.72 -11.47
C GLN A 29 -12.10 -3.44 -10.64
N GLU A 30 -11.06 -2.60 -10.66
CA GLU A 30 -10.95 -1.41 -9.82
C GLU A 30 -11.16 -1.74 -8.33
N THR A 31 -10.67 -2.89 -7.89
CA THR A 31 -10.75 -3.38 -6.51
C THR A 31 -9.37 -3.47 -5.88
N VAL A 32 -9.32 -3.24 -4.58
CA VAL A 32 -8.09 -3.36 -3.79
C VAL A 32 -8.39 -4.12 -2.50
N HIS A 33 -7.55 -5.10 -2.21
CA HIS A 33 -7.50 -5.79 -0.94
C HIS A 33 -6.37 -5.22 -0.10
N TYR A 34 -6.65 -4.92 1.16
CA TYR A 34 -5.62 -4.54 2.13
C TYR A 34 -5.51 -5.60 3.21
N ALA A 35 -4.33 -5.72 3.82
CA ALA A 35 -4.12 -6.54 4.99
C ALA A 35 -5.16 -6.19 6.09
N PRO A 36 -5.87 -7.17 6.66
CA PRO A 36 -6.93 -6.94 7.64
C PRO A 36 -6.49 -6.12 8.85
N ALA A 37 -5.28 -6.41 9.37
CA ALA A 37 -4.69 -5.69 10.50
C ALA A 37 -4.50 -4.19 10.21
N TRP A 38 -4.18 -3.83 8.97
CA TRP A 38 -4.02 -2.43 8.57
C TRP A 38 -5.38 -1.72 8.48
N LYS A 39 -6.40 -2.36 7.86
CA LYS A 39 -7.77 -1.81 7.81
C LYS A 39 -8.34 -1.62 9.22
N ALA A 40 -8.13 -2.59 10.11
CA ALA A 40 -8.55 -2.53 11.50
C ALA A 40 -7.94 -1.31 12.23
N ARG A 41 -6.64 -1.08 12.05
CA ARG A 41 -5.94 0.05 12.69
C ARG A 41 -6.41 1.41 12.20
N LEU A 42 -6.80 1.49 10.92
CA LEU A 42 -7.43 2.71 10.38
C LEU A 42 -8.91 2.86 10.77
N GLY A 43 -9.45 1.92 11.54
CA GLY A 43 -10.82 1.95 12.07
C GLY A 43 -11.88 1.46 11.10
N PHE A 44 -11.51 0.71 10.04
CA PHE A 44 -12.48 0.16 9.10
C PHE A 44 -12.99 -1.22 9.56
N PRO A 45 -14.32 -1.45 9.62
CA PRO A 45 -14.88 -2.68 10.20
C PRO A 45 -14.87 -3.88 9.25
N ARG A 46 -14.94 -3.66 7.93
CA ARG A 46 -14.94 -4.75 6.92
C ARG A 46 -13.52 -5.10 6.48
N VAL A 47 -12.74 -5.67 7.39
CA VAL A 47 -11.28 -5.83 7.21
C VAL A 47 -10.86 -6.89 6.18
N HIS A 48 -11.70 -7.90 5.91
CA HIS A 48 -11.39 -8.96 4.94
C HIS A 48 -11.97 -8.72 3.54
N ALA A 49 -12.88 -7.76 3.39
CA ALA A 49 -13.50 -7.47 2.10
C ALA A 49 -12.57 -6.62 1.22
N ALA A 50 -12.59 -6.90 -0.08
CA ALA A 50 -12.12 -5.96 -1.10
C ALA A 50 -12.89 -4.64 -0.97
N ASP A 51 -12.21 -3.53 -1.23
CA ASP A 51 -12.86 -2.24 -1.43
C ASP A 51 -12.68 -1.79 -2.87
N SER A 52 -13.53 -0.89 -3.34
CA SER A 52 -13.25 -0.21 -4.60
C SER A 52 -12.05 0.73 -4.46
N THR A 53 -11.28 0.89 -5.53
CA THR A 53 -10.23 1.92 -5.61
C THR A 53 -10.82 3.32 -5.42
N SER A 54 -12.05 3.54 -5.89
CA SER A 54 -12.80 4.79 -5.69
C SER A 54 -13.07 5.09 -4.21
N PHE A 55 -13.37 4.07 -3.39
CA PHE A 55 -13.56 4.22 -1.95
C PHE A 55 -12.31 4.80 -1.27
N TRP A 56 -11.12 4.30 -1.66
CA TRP A 56 -9.86 4.79 -1.13
C TRP A 56 -9.45 6.13 -1.72
N ARG A 57 -9.66 6.35 -3.02
CA ARG A 57 -9.41 7.63 -3.70
C ARG A 57 -10.17 8.79 -3.04
N CYS A 58 -11.44 8.59 -2.69
CA CYS A 58 -12.26 9.62 -2.02
C CYS A 58 -11.78 9.97 -0.60
N ARG A 59 -10.85 9.19 -0.02
CA ARG A 59 -10.25 9.44 1.29
C ARG A 59 -8.86 10.07 1.20
N VAL A 60 -8.28 10.12 0.01
CA VAL A 60 -7.04 10.85 -0.21
C VAL A 60 -7.33 12.34 -0.17
N HIS A 61 -6.45 13.11 0.47
CA HIS A 61 -6.59 14.56 0.53
C HIS A 61 -6.64 15.13 -0.91
N PRO A 62 -7.58 16.04 -1.23
CA PRO A 62 -7.79 16.51 -2.61
C PRO A 62 -6.52 17.03 -3.30
N GLY A 63 -5.66 17.73 -2.56
CA GLY A 63 -4.38 18.24 -3.08
C GLY A 63 -3.33 17.17 -3.43
N ASP A 64 -3.55 15.91 -3.03
CA ASP A 64 -2.61 14.81 -3.24
C ASP A 64 -3.12 13.81 -4.31
N VAL A 65 -4.42 13.88 -4.68
CA VAL A 65 -5.10 12.89 -5.54
C VAL A 65 -4.47 12.81 -6.92
N GLU A 66 -4.34 13.94 -7.63
CA GLU A 66 -3.83 13.95 -9.01
C GLU A 66 -2.42 13.39 -9.10
N ARG A 67 -1.57 13.75 -8.14
CA ARG A 67 -0.18 13.30 -8.08
C ARG A 67 -0.09 11.80 -7.80
N MET A 68 -0.84 11.32 -6.82
CA MET A 68 -0.91 9.89 -6.51
C MET A 68 -1.38 9.08 -7.73
N LEU A 69 -2.44 9.53 -8.40
CA LEU A 69 -2.98 8.87 -9.60
C LEU A 69 -2.01 8.94 -10.78
N GLY A 70 -1.30 10.06 -10.96
CA GLY A 70 -0.28 10.21 -12.00
C GLY A 70 0.87 9.21 -11.81
N SER A 71 1.37 9.06 -10.59
CA SER A 71 2.38 8.04 -10.26
C SER A 71 1.87 6.62 -10.51
N LEU A 72 0.63 6.33 -10.10
CA LEU A 72 0.01 5.01 -10.32
C LEU A 72 -0.13 4.70 -11.81
N ARG A 73 -0.71 5.61 -12.60
CA ARG A 73 -0.89 5.46 -14.05
C ARG A 73 0.44 5.29 -14.77
N SER A 74 1.43 6.14 -14.47
CA SER A 74 2.76 6.04 -15.05
C SER A 74 3.35 4.63 -14.90
N HIS A 75 3.20 4.02 -13.72
CA HIS A 75 3.68 2.67 -13.50
C HIS A 75 2.81 1.58 -14.19
N LEU A 76 1.49 1.70 -14.13
CA LEU A 76 0.58 0.76 -14.80
C LEU A 76 0.84 0.70 -16.31
N ASP A 77 1.05 1.86 -16.92
CA ASP A 77 1.31 2.03 -18.35
C ASP A 77 2.76 1.66 -18.75
N GLY A 78 3.64 1.37 -17.79
CA GLY A 78 5.03 0.99 -18.03
C GLY A 78 5.99 2.16 -18.28
N HIS A 79 5.56 3.40 -18.04
CA HIS A 79 6.43 4.59 -18.11
C HIS A 79 7.33 4.75 -16.87
N ALA A 80 7.10 3.99 -15.81
CA ALA A 80 7.93 3.94 -14.62
C ALA A 80 8.16 2.49 -14.15
N ASP A 81 9.35 2.18 -13.62
CA ASP A 81 9.72 0.83 -13.16
C ASP A 81 9.02 0.38 -11.86
N SER A 82 8.46 1.34 -11.11
CA SER A 82 7.73 1.09 -9.86
C SER A 82 6.78 2.23 -9.54
N TYR A 83 5.77 1.92 -8.74
CA TYR A 83 4.90 2.92 -8.12
C TYR A 83 5.46 3.37 -6.77
N SER A 84 5.48 4.68 -6.56
CA SER A 84 5.81 5.29 -5.28
C SER A 84 5.03 6.58 -5.11
N ALA A 85 4.33 6.73 -3.99
CA ALA A 85 3.59 7.95 -3.68
C ALA A 85 3.57 8.21 -2.17
N CYS A 86 3.59 9.48 -1.80
CA CYS A 86 3.22 9.91 -0.46
C CYS A 86 2.00 10.83 -0.56
N PHE A 87 1.02 10.56 0.28
CA PHE A 87 -0.26 11.27 0.29
C PHE A 87 -0.90 11.18 1.66
N ARG A 88 -1.79 12.12 1.94
CA ARG A 88 -2.60 12.13 3.16
C ARG A 88 -3.85 11.28 2.96
N LEU A 89 -4.02 10.27 3.78
CA LEU A 89 -5.19 9.38 3.78
C LEU A 89 -6.07 9.64 5.00
N ARG A 90 -7.36 9.87 4.77
CA ARG A 90 -8.34 10.04 5.83
C ARG A 90 -8.67 8.70 6.47
N SER A 91 -8.26 8.55 7.73
CA SER A 91 -8.63 7.43 8.58
C SER A 91 -10.06 7.54 9.09
N ASN A 92 -10.65 6.43 9.54
CA ASN A 92 -11.96 6.46 10.16
C ASN A 92 -11.81 7.03 11.58
N GLY A 93 -12.32 8.25 11.79
CA GLY A 93 -12.37 8.89 13.12
C GLY A 93 -11.12 9.64 13.60
N SER A 94 -9.99 9.62 12.88
CA SER A 94 -8.74 10.28 13.35
C SER A 94 -8.07 11.21 12.32
N GLY A 95 -8.85 11.74 11.37
CA GLY A 95 -8.37 12.75 10.42
C GLY A 95 -7.41 12.17 9.37
N TYR A 96 -6.61 13.05 8.76
CA TYR A 96 -5.64 12.69 7.73
C TYR A 96 -4.33 12.17 8.35
N ARG A 97 -3.80 11.10 7.76
CA ARG A 97 -2.52 10.47 8.12
C ARG A 97 -1.60 10.46 6.92
N ALA A 98 -0.32 10.79 7.11
CA ALA A 98 0.66 10.74 6.05
C ALA A 98 1.02 9.28 5.73
N MET A 99 0.68 8.84 4.52
CA MET A 99 0.95 7.49 4.04
C MET A 99 2.04 7.54 2.98
N VAL A 100 2.93 6.56 3.01
CA VAL A 100 3.83 6.26 1.87
C VAL A 100 3.42 4.91 1.31
N SER A 101 3.06 4.88 0.03
CA SER A 101 2.70 3.67 -0.69
C SER A 101 3.73 3.37 -1.76
N ARG A 102 4.15 2.11 -1.85
CA ARG A 102 5.09 1.61 -2.86
C ARG A 102 4.58 0.30 -3.42
N GLY A 103 4.68 0.10 -4.72
CA GLY A 103 4.20 -1.14 -5.32
C GLY A 103 4.76 -1.41 -6.70
N ARG A 104 4.44 -2.61 -7.20
CA ARG A 104 4.90 -3.10 -8.50
C ARG A 104 3.81 -3.95 -9.16
N VAL A 105 3.64 -3.76 -10.47
CA VAL A 105 2.86 -4.65 -11.33
C VAL A 105 3.58 -6.00 -11.40
N ILE A 106 2.86 -7.06 -11.04
CA ILE A 106 3.39 -8.44 -11.02
C ILE A 106 2.78 -9.30 -12.13
N GLU A 107 1.63 -8.90 -12.66
CA GLU A 107 0.97 -9.61 -13.76
C GLU A 107 0.51 -8.63 -14.84
N ARG A 108 0.74 -9.00 -16.10
CA ARG A 108 0.24 -8.31 -17.29
C ARG A 108 -0.42 -9.33 -18.20
N ASP A 109 -1.45 -8.90 -18.93
CA ASP A 109 -2.09 -9.73 -19.95
C ASP A 109 -1.25 -9.80 -21.24
N ALA A 110 -1.73 -10.58 -22.21
CA ALA A 110 -1.08 -10.75 -23.52
C ALA A 110 -0.94 -9.45 -24.34
N HIS A 111 -1.68 -8.39 -23.98
CA HIS A 111 -1.60 -7.08 -24.61
C HIS A 111 -0.72 -6.10 -23.80
N GLY A 112 -0.09 -6.57 -22.73
CA GLY A 112 0.79 -5.78 -21.87
C GLY A 112 0.04 -4.95 -20.82
N ALA A 113 -1.29 -5.05 -20.73
CA ALA A 113 -2.05 -4.30 -19.73
C ALA A 113 -1.86 -4.93 -18.34
N ALA A 114 -1.64 -4.09 -17.32
CA ALA A 114 -1.48 -4.55 -15.94
C ALA A 114 -2.78 -5.19 -15.42
N THR A 115 -2.70 -6.43 -14.95
CA THR A 115 -3.83 -7.17 -14.40
C THR A 115 -3.76 -7.32 -12.89
N ARG A 116 -2.56 -7.21 -12.31
CA ARG A 116 -2.37 -7.30 -10.87
C ARG A 116 -1.17 -6.51 -10.41
N MET A 117 -1.33 -5.81 -9.30
CA MET A 117 -0.30 -4.98 -8.70
C MET A 117 -0.31 -5.15 -7.19
N VAL A 118 0.86 -5.36 -6.61
CA VAL A 118 0.99 -5.52 -5.16
C VAL A 118 1.92 -4.48 -4.58
N GLY A 119 1.75 -4.19 -3.30
CA GLY A 119 2.61 -3.21 -2.64
C GLY A 119 2.47 -3.15 -1.14
N THR A 120 3.22 -2.21 -0.58
CA THR A 120 3.22 -1.87 0.83
C THR A 120 2.76 -0.43 1.03
N MET A 121 2.32 -0.15 2.25
CA MET A 121 1.95 1.15 2.73
C MET A 121 2.47 1.33 4.15
N ILE A 122 3.07 2.49 4.41
CA ILE A 122 3.62 2.83 5.72
C ILE A 122 2.88 4.05 6.23
N ASP A 123 2.34 3.95 7.45
CA ASP A 123 1.82 5.12 8.18
C ASP A 123 3.02 5.85 8.82
N LEU A 124 3.27 7.08 8.37
CA LEU A 124 4.33 7.92 8.92
C LEU A 124 3.87 8.70 10.17
N SER A 125 2.57 8.73 10.48
CA SER A 125 2.03 9.52 11.59
C SER A 125 2.51 9.05 12.98
N SER A 126 2.88 7.78 13.12
CA SER A 126 3.31 7.19 14.39
C SER A 126 4.83 6.97 14.50
N ARG A 127 5.63 7.37 13.50
CA ARG A 127 7.09 7.19 13.53
C ARG A 127 7.77 8.48 14.02
N PRO A 128 8.65 8.44 15.04
CA PRO A 128 9.31 9.61 15.62
C PRO A 128 10.39 10.23 14.73
N VAL A 129 10.28 10.15 13.40
CA VAL A 129 11.11 10.94 12.47
C VAL A 129 10.48 12.32 12.20
N VAL A 130 9.22 12.53 12.61
CA VAL A 130 8.52 13.84 12.54
C VAL A 130 8.21 14.36 13.96
N ALA A 131 9.13 14.12 14.90
CA ALA A 131 9.09 14.70 16.23
C ALA A 131 10.44 15.35 16.57
N ALA A 132 10.94 16.20 15.66
CA ALA A 132 12.08 17.05 15.97
C ALA A 132 11.92 18.42 15.29
N ARG A 133 11.10 19.26 15.93
CA ARG A 133 11.24 20.71 16.13
C ARG A 133 9.97 21.47 15.79
N GLN A 134 9.46 22.11 16.83
CA GLN A 134 8.60 23.29 16.78
C GLN A 134 9.01 24.19 15.60
N GLY A 135 8.18 24.24 14.56
CA GLY A 135 8.24 25.26 13.51
C GLY A 135 8.63 24.82 12.08
N LEU A 136 9.06 23.57 11.84
CA LEU A 136 9.46 23.10 10.49
C LEU A 136 8.97 21.67 10.20
N ALA A 137 7.70 21.37 10.46
CA ALA A 137 7.08 20.21 9.84
C ALA A 137 6.74 20.59 8.40
N SER A 138 7.36 20.00 7.40
CA SER A 138 6.85 20.14 6.05
C SER A 138 5.47 19.48 5.98
N GLU A 139 4.47 20.30 5.66
CA GLU A 139 3.13 19.81 5.34
C GLU A 139 3.10 19.10 3.97
N ASP A 140 4.20 19.19 3.20
CA ASP A 140 4.34 18.57 1.89
C ASP A 140 4.66 17.06 2.00
N PRO A 141 3.76 16.18 1.56
CA PRO A 141 4.00 14.74 1.52
C PRO A 141 5.26 14.33 0.73
N GLN A 142 5.75 15.14 -0.22
CA GLN A 142 6.94 14.78 -0.99
C GLN A 142 8.22 14.81 -0.18
N GLU A 143 8.38 15.77 0.71
CA GLU A 143 9.54 15.80 1.60
C GLU A 143 9.52 14.59 2.54
N LEU A 144 8.33 14.21 3.01
CA LEU A 144 8.14 12.99 3.78
C LEU A 144 8.47 11.72 2.99
N LEU A 145 8.14 11.67 1.69
CA LEU A 145 8.53 10.56 0.83
C LEU A 145 10.05 10.41 0.74
N LEU A 146 10.77 11.53 0.67
CA LEU A 146 12.22 11.56 0.67
C LEU A 146 12.79 11.11 2.02
N MET A 147 12.13 11.38 3.14
CA MET A 147 12.61 10.97 4.47
C MET A 147 12.15 9.55 4.87
N ALA A 148 11.27 8.92 4.09
CA ALA A 148 10.75 7.60 4.39
C ALA A 148 11.79 6.48 4.18
N PRO A 149 11.88 5.50 5.11
CA PRO A 149 12.78 4.37 4.96
C PRO A 149 12.40 3.49 3.75
N GLY A 150 13.40 2.85 3.16
CA GLY A 150 13.19 2.01 1.97
C GLY A 150 12.91 2.82 0.71
N ARG A 151 13.73 3.85 0.44
CA ARG A 151 13.62 4.74 -0.74
C ARG A 151 13.59 4.03 -2.09
N ALA A 152 14.16 2.83 -2.17
CA ALA A 152 14.14 2.03 -3.38
C ALA A 152 12.73 1.53 -3.73
N ALA A 153 12.51 1.24 -5.00
CA ALA A 153 11.38 0.43 -5.43
C ALA A 153 11.30 -0.85 -4.60
N LEU A 154 10.09 -1.36 -4.40
CA LEU A 154 9.89 -2.68 -3.81
C LEU A 154 10.60 -3.70 -4.71
N PRO A 155 11.63 -4.42 -4.24
CA PRO A 155 12.40 -5.30 -5.11
C PRO A 155 11.51 -6.45 -5.59
N ALA A 156 11.65 -6.87 -6.85
CA ALA A 156 10.77 -7.88 -7.45
C ALA A 156 10.58 -9.15 -6.59
N PRO A 157 11.63 -9.75 -6.00
CA PRO A 157 11.46 -10.93 -5.15
C PRO A 157 10.58 -10.69 -3.91
N MET A 158 10.56 -9.46 -3.40
CA MET A 158 9.71 -9.08 -2.27
C MET A 158 8.27 -8.83 -2.72
N ALA A 159 8.07 -8.31 -3.94
CA ALA A 159 6.73 -8.15 -4.52
C ALA A 159 6.08 -9.51 -4.77
N ASP A 160 6.80 -10.45 -5.38
CA ASP A 160 6.29 -11.81 -5.64
C ASP A 160 5.93 -12.51 -4.33
N ARG A 161 6.78 -12.38 -3.30
CA ARG A 161 6.51 -12.92 -1.97
C ARG A 161 5.25 -12.32 -1.34
N ILE A 162 5.04 -11.01 -1.48
CA ILE A 162 3.83 -10.34 -0.98
C ILE A 162 2.59 -10.89 -1.69
N ALA A 163 2.66 -11.12 -3.00
CA ALA A 163 1.57 -11.69 -3.78
C ALA A 163 1.17 -13.07 -3.26
N ASP A 164 2.15 -13.97 -3.05
CA ASP A 164 1.92 -15.31 -2.52
C ASP A 164 1.23 -15.28 -1.14
N LEU A 165 1.66 -14.37 -0.27
CA LEU A 165 1.10 -14.22 1.08
C LEU A 165 -0.36 -13.75 1.02
N LEU A 166 -0.66 -12.79 0.14
CA LEU A 166 -2.02 -12.30 -0.05
C LEU A 166 -2.91 -13.37 -0.69
N ASP A 167 -2.41 -14.12 -1.65
CA ASP A 167 -3.17 -15.22 -2.27
C ASP A 167 -3.59 -16.26 -1.24
N ILE A 168 -2.71 -16.63 -0.32
CA ILE A 168 -3.07 -17.60 0.71
C ILE A 168 -4.03 -16.97 1.72
N ALA A 169 -3.76 -15.73 2.19
CA ALA A 169 -4.63 -15.04 3.13
C ALA A 169 -6.05 -14.78 2.57
N LEU A 170 -6.16 -14.50 1.27
CA LEU A 170 -7.44 -14.29 0.58
C LEU A 170 -8.18 -15.60 0.29
N ARG A 171 -7.46 -16.72 0.10
CA ARG A 171 -8.06 -18.05 -0.03
C ARG A 171 -8.64 -18.55 1.29
N ASP A 172 -7.94 -18.35 2.39
CA ASP A 172 -8.37 -18.79 3.73
C ASP A 172 -9.55 -17.96 4.29
N ALA A 173 -9.84 -16.81 3.70
CA ALA A 173 -10.96 -15.93 4.07
C ALA A 173 -12.28 -16.25 3.34
N ARG A 174 -12.32 -17.26 2.46
CA ARG A 174 -13.51 -17.74 1.75
C ARG A 174 -14.03 -19.04 2.36
#